data_AF-A0A535NXC4-F1
#
_entry.id   AF-A0A535NXC4-F1
#
_cell.length_a   1.000
_cell.length_b   1.000
_cell.length_c   1.000
_cell.angle_alpha   90.00
_cell.angle_beta   90.00
_cell.angle_gamma   90.00
#
_symmetry.space_group_name_H-M   'P 1'
#
loop_
_entity.id
_entity.type
_entity.pdbx_description
1 polymer ?
#
loop_
_entity_poly.entity_id
_entity_poly.type
_entity_poly.pdbx_seq_one_letter_code
_entity_poly.pdbx_strand_id
1 'polypeptide(L)'
;MPHDARAVAALRRIAFLLELAQEPTYRVRAFRRAADIVSALTADELEWRIREGSLQQLPGIGAVTALAIVEAQRGEAPVYLRRLESTEGRSVADNAAALRAALRGDCHMHSDWSDGGSSILEMAEAARSLGHEYVALTD
;
A
#
# COMPACT_ATOMS: atom_id res chain seq x y z
N MET A 1 -8.26 17.78 -2.28
CA MET A 1 -7.29 16.67 -2.17
C MET A 1 -5.97 17.20 -2.71
N PRO A 2 -4.89 17.17 -1.92
CA PRO A 2 -3.61 17.75 -2.36
C PRO A 2 -3.10 16.96 -3.58
N HIS A 3 -2.59 17.69 -4.57
CA HIS A 3 -2.36 17.19 -5.92
C HIS A 3 -1.28 16.10 -5.99
N ASP A 4 -0.23 16.26 -5.20
CA ASP A 4 0.84 15.30 -4.90
C ASP A 4 0.32 13.94 -4.40
N ALA A 5 -0.77 13.91 -3.64
CA ALA A 5 -1.33 12.68 -3.09
C ALA A 5 -1.77 11.69 -4.18
N ARG A 6 -2.16 12.17 -5.37
CA ARG A 6 -2.57 11.29 -6.49
C ARG A 6 -1.39 10.51 -7.06
N ALA A 7 -0.29 11.21 -7.36
CA ALA A 7 0.92 10.59 -7.89
C ALA A 7 1.52 9.61 -6.88
N VAL A 8 1.62 10.00 -5.60
CA VAL A 8 2.11 9.14 -4.52
C VAL A 8 1.22 7.90 -4.37
N ALA A 9 -0.10 8.07 -4.34
CA ALA A 9 -1.03 6.95 -4.22
C ALA A 9 -0.90 5.96 -5.40
N ALA A 10 -0.81 6.47 -6.64
CA ALA A 10 -0.65 5.63 -7.81
C ALA A 10 0.66 4.83 -7.80
N LEU A 11 1.79 5.49 -7.49
CA LEU A 11 3.10 4.82 -7.39
C LEU A 11 3.12 3.76 -6.29
N ARG A 12 2.56 4.05 -5.11
CA ARG A 12 2.44 3.09 -4.01
C ARG A 12 1.54 1.90 -4.38
N ARG A 13 0.43 2.15 -5.08
CA ARG A 13 -0.47 1.10 -5.57
C ARG A 13 0.23 0.19 -6.59
N ILE A 14 0.98 0.77 -7.53
CA ILE A 14 1.78 0.02 -8.49
C ILE A 14 2.82 -0.85 -7.77
N ALA A 15 3.59 -0.27 -6.83
CA ALA A 15 4.58 -1.01 -6.07
C ALA A 15 3.98 -2.20 -5.31
N PHE A 16 2.81 -1.99 -4.69
CA PHE A 16 2.07 -3.05 -4.02
C PHE A 16 1.66 -4.18 -4.97
N LEU A 17 1.10 -3.85 -6.14
CA LEU A 17 0.67 -4.86 -7.11
C LEU A 17 1.86 -5.63 -7.70
N LEU A 18 2.99 -4.98 -7.91
CA LEU A 18 4.22 -5.66 -8.34
C LEU A 18 4.74 -6.64 -7.26
N GLU A 19 4.69 -6.26 -5.99
CA GLU A 19 5.08 -7.13 -4.88
C GLU A 19 4.12 -8.32 -4.74
N LEU A 20 2.81 -8.08 -4.88
CA LEU A 20 1.79 -9.12 -4.88
C LEU A 20 2.02 -10.13 -6.02
N ALA A 21 2.37 -9.65 -7.21
CA ALA A 21 2.68 -10.46 -8.39
C ALA A 21 4.05 -11.15 -8.33
N GLN A 22 4.80 -11.00 -7.23
CA GLN A 22 6.18 -11.50 -7.07
C GLN A 22 7.14 -11.04 -8.18
N GLU A 23 6.93 -9.84 -8.72
CA GLU A 23 7.81 -9.25 -9.73
C GLU A 23 9.22 -8.98 -9.16
N PRO A 24 10.26 -8.87 -10.01
CA PRO A 24 11.62 -8.64 -9.55
C PRO A 24 11.74 -7.45 -8.59
N THR A 25 12.41 -7.66 -7.46
CA THR A 25 12.52 -6.69 -6.35
C THR A 25 13.00 -5.30 -6.78
N TYR A 26 13.85 -5.20 -7.81
CA TYR A 26 14.32 -3.92 -8.32
C TYR A 26 13.19 -3.06 -8.91
N ARG A 27 12.14 -3.67 -9.50
CA ARG A 27 10.97 -2.94 -10.03
C ARG A 27 10.14 -2.38 -8.89
N VAL A 28 9.82 -3.21 -7.88
CA VAL A 28 9.09 -2.77 -6.67
C VAL A 28 9.81 -1.60 -6.00
N ARG A 29 11.14 -1.72 -5.81
CA ARG A 29 11.96 -0.64 -5.22
C ARG A 29 11.95 0.64 -6.04
N ALA A 30 11.96 0.57 -7.37
CA ALA A 30 11.91 1.76 -8.23
C ALA A 30 10.63 2.58 -8.00
N PHE A 31 9.47 1.92 -7.93
CA PHE A 31 8.20 2.61 -7.68
C PHE A 31 8.08 3.14 -6.24
N ARG A 32 8.56 2.40 -5.24
CA ARG A 32 8.62 2.90 -3.85
C ARG A 32 9.51 4.14 -3.74
N ARG A 33 10.71 4.09 -4.32
CA ARG A 33 11.65 5.21 -4.32
C ARG A 33 11.08 6.44 -5.02
N ALA A 34 10.42 6.25 -6.16
CA ALA A 34 9.74 7.35 -6.84
C ALA A 34 8.63 7.97 -5.98
N ALA A 35 7.85 7.15 -5.26
CA ALA A 35 6.81 7.65 -4.37
C ALA A 35 7.39 8.48 -3.22
N ASP A 36 8.51 8.03 -2.63
CA ASP A 36 9.18 8.76 -1.55
C ASP A 36 9.71 10.11 -2.04
N ILE A 37 10.35 10.13 -3.22
CA ILE A 37 10.84 11.37 -3.84
C ILE A 37 9.69 12.35 -4.07
N VAL A 38 8.59 11.90 -4.70
CA VAL A 38 7.43 12.76 -4.99
C VAL A 38 6.77 13.25 -3.70
N SER A 39 6.68 12.41 -2.65
CA SER A 39 6.10 12.80 -1.37
C SER A 39 6.89 13.87 -0.60
N ALA A 40 8.17 14.03 -0.94
CA ALA A 40 9.03 15.07 -0.36
C ALA A 40 8.97 16.40 -1.13
N LEU A 41 8.38 16.42 -2.32
CA LEU A 41 8.20 17.63 -3.10
C LEU A 41 6.97 18.41 -2.63
N THR A 42 7.01 19.73 -2.76
CA THR A 42 5.79 20.54 -2.66
C THR A 42 4.92 20.35 -3.90
N ALA A 43 3.62 20.63 -3.77
CA ALA A 43 2.71 20.55 -4.91
C ALA A 43 3.14 21.46 -6.08
N ASP A 44 3.64 22.67 -5.77
CA ASP A 44 4.11 23.62 -6.78
C ASP A 44 5.38 23.15 -7.48
N GLU A 45 6.32 22.55 -6.75
CA GLU A 45 7.54 21.99 -7.34
C GLU A 45 7.20 20.79 -8.25
N LEU A 46 6.33 19.90 -7.80
CA LEU A 46 5.89 18.76 -8.61
C LEU A 46 5.25 19.23 -9.92
N GLU A 47 4.34 20.21 -9.84
CA GLU A 47 3.66 20.77 -11.00
C GLU A 47 4.63 21.48 -11.96
N TRP A 48 5.59 22.23 -11.43
CA TRP A 48 6.65 22.85 -12.23
C TRP A 48 7.49 21.80 -12.97
N ARG A 49 7.93 20.74 -12.29
CA ARG A 49 8.72 19.66 -12.90
C ARG A 49 7.96 18.90 -13.97
N ILE A 50 6.65 18.70 -13.79
CA ILE A 50 5.78 18.09 -14.79
C ILE A 50 5.69 18.97 -16.04
N ARG A 51 5.49 20.28 -15.86
CA ARG A 51 5.39 21.24 -16.96
C ARG A 51 6.68 21.35 -17.76
N GLU A 52 7.82 21.37 -17.08
CA GLU A 52 9.15 21.43 -17.69
C GLU A 52 9.64 20.07 -18.22
N GLY A 53 8.91 18.98 -17.98
CA GLY A 53 9.34 17.63 -18.37
C GLY A 53 10.61 17.16 -17.66
N SER A 54 10.93 17.73 -16.49
CA SER A 54 12.21 17.54 -15.79
C SER A 54 12.18 16.48 -14.69
N LEU A 55 11.08 15.75 -14.52
CA LEU A 55 10.95 14.68 -13.51
C LEU A 55 12.09 13.66 -13.54
N GLN A 56 12.55 13.26 -14.74
CA GLN A 56 13.61 12.26 -14.89
C GLN A 56 15.00 12.77 -14.48
N GLN A 57 15.14 14.07 -14.22
CA GLN A 57 16.37 14.63 -13.65
C GLN A 57 16.49 14.34 -12.15
N LEU A 58 15.41 13.90 -11.49
CA LEU A 58 15.43 13.46 -10.10
C LEU A 58 16.02 12.04 -10.00
N PRO A 59 17.13 11.85 -9.27
CA PRO A 59 17.74 10.53 -9.12
C PRO A 59 16.76 9.52 -8.49
N GLY A 60 16.42 8.47 -9.25
CA GLY A 60 15.45 7.46 -8.83
C GLY A 60 14.08 7.56 -9.52
N ILE A 61 13.87 8.56 -10.38
CA ILE A 61 12.69 8.62 -11.26
C ILE A 61 13.12 8.27 -12.69
N GLY A 62 12.70 7.09 -13.16
CA GLY A 62 12.86 6.66 -14.55
C GLY A 62 11.67 7.05 -15.44
N ALA A 63 11.78 6.78 -16.74
CA ALA A 63 10.74 7.10 -17.73
C ALA A 63 9.35 6.55 -17.37
N VAL A 64 9.28 5.29 -16.91
CA VAL A 64 8.01 4.64 -16.55
C VAL A 64 7.37 5.29 -15.32
N THR A 65 8.15 5.54 -14.26
CA THR A 65 7.65 6.21 -13.05
C THR A 65 7.26 7.65 -13.34
N ALA A 66 8.03 8.37 -14.19
CA ALA A 66 7.70 9.73 -14.61
C ALA A 66 6.37 9.78 -15.37
N LEU A 67 6.15 8.85 -16.30
CA LEU A 67 4.88 8.76 -17.03
C LEU A 67 3.71 8.50 -16.06
N ALA A 68 3.86 7.55 -15.13
CA ALA A 68 2.83 7.26 -14.14
C ALA A 68 2.49 8.46 -13.24
N ILE A 69 3.50 9.27 -12.87
CA ILE A 69 3.31 10.51 -12.12
C ILE A 69 2.47 11.50 -12.93
N VAL A 70 2.84 11.73 -14.20
CA VAL A 70 2.15 12.69 -15.09
C VAL A 70 0.70 12.28 -15.31
N GLU A 71 0.43 11.01 -15.62
CA GLU A 71 -0.92 10.49 -15.82
C GLU A 71 -1.77 10.65 -14.54
N ALA A 72 -1.23 10.26 -13.38
CA ALA A 72 -1.92 10.40 -12.10
C ALA A 72 -2.22 11.86 -11.73
N GLN A 73 -1.30 12.78 -12.03
CA GLN A 73 -1.49 14.21 -11.77
C GLN A 73 -2.61 14.81 -12.63
N ARG A 74 -2.76 14.33 -13.86
CA ARG A 74 -3.88 14.69 -14.77
C ARG A 74 -5.23 14.12 -14.31
N GLY A 75 -5.25 13.31 -13.24
CA GLY A 75 -6.44 12.64 -12.76
C GLY A 75 -6.79 11.37 -13.53
N GLU A 76 -5.88 10.89 -14.37
CA GLU A 76 -6.02 9.64 -15.11
C GLU A 76 -5.44 8.49 -14.27
N ALA A 77 -6.06 7.31 -14.33
CA ALA A 77 -5.43 6.12 -13.76
C ALA A 77 -4.22 5.75 -14.65
N PRO A 78 -2.97 5.67 -14.15
CA PRO A 78 -1.83 5.39 -15.02
C PRO A 78 -1.98 4.13 -15.86
N VAL A 79 -1.53 4.17 -17.13
CA VAL A 79 -1.62 3.00 -18.03
C VAL A 79 -0.95 1.78 -17.41
N TYR A 80 0.20 2.00 -16.76
CA TYR A 80 0.93 0.94 -16.08
C TYR A 80 0.11 0.31 -14.94
N LEU A 81 -0.56 1.15 -14.14
CA LEU A 81 -1.44 0.70 -13.06
C LEU A 81 -2.60 -0.13 -13.62
N ARG A 82 -3.31 0.39 -14.63
CA ARG A 82 -4.44 -0.31 -15.24
C ARG A 82 -4.04 -1.68 -15.80
N ARG A 83 -2.85 -1.81 -16.39
CA ARG A 83 -2.33 -3.10 -16.86
C ARG A 83 -2.15 -4.09 -15.71
N LEU A 84 -1.51 -3.68 -14.62
CA LEU A 84 -1.34 -4.53 -13.44
C LEU A 84 -2.70 -4.96 -12.86
N GLU A 85 -3.66 -4.04 -12.76
CA GLU A 85 -5.00 -4.34 -12.25
C GLU A 85 -5.80 -5.26 -13.17
N SER A 86 -5.55 -5.22 -14.49
CA SER A 86 -6.20 -6.14 -15.44
C SER A 86 -5.60 -7.55 -15.44
N THR A 87 -4.32 -7.69 -15.13
CA THR A 87 -3.61 -8.98 -15.08
C THR A 87 -3.83 -9.67 -13.73
N GLU A 88 -3.78 -8.91 -12.64
CA GLU A 88 -4.06 -9.35 -11.27
C GLU A 88 -5.57 -9.30 -11.02
N GLY A 89 -6.32 -10.06 -11.84
CA GLY A 89 -7.76 -10.22 -11.74
C GLY A 89 -8.16 -11.01 -10.49
N ARG A 90 -8.01 -10.41 -9.31
CA ARG A 90 -8.77 -10.75 -8.10
C ARG A 90 -8.66 -9.62 -7.09
N SER A 91 -9.79 -8.94 -6.89
CA SER A 91 -10.00 -8.09 -5.73
C SER A 91 -9.61 -8.86 -4.47
N VAL A 92 -8.61 -8.37 -3.76
CA VAL A 92 -8.30 -8.83 -2.40
C VAL A 92 -9.55 -8.72 -1.52
N ALA A 93 -10.57 -7.90 -1.85
CA ALA A 93 -11.79 -7.81 -1.06
C ALA A 93 -12.56 -9.14 -0.97
N ASP A 94 -12.67 -9.90 -2.07
CA ASP A 94 -13.45 -11.15 -2.05
C ASP A 94 -12.66 -12.27 -1.35
N ASN A 95 -11.37 -12.41 -1.66
CA ASN A 95 -10.51 -13.42 -1.03
C ASN A 95 -10.17 -13.07 0.43
N ALA A 96 -10.02 -11.80 0.79
CA ALA A 96 -9.78 -11.38 2.16
C ALA A 96 -11.04 -11.41 3.00
N ALA A 97 -12.24 -11.15 2.44
CA ALA A 97 -13.49 -11.37 3.15
C ALA A 97 -13.69 -12.86 3.46
N ALA A 98 -13.44 -13.74 2.47
CA ALA A 98 -13.49 -15.19 2.67
C ALA A 98 -12.44 -15.67 3.68
N LEU A 99 -11.20 -15.16 3.59
CA LEU A 99 -10.13 -15.50 4.54
C LEU A 99 -10.45 -14.98 5.94
N ARG A 100 -10.94 -13.73 6.07
CA ARG A 100 -11.36 -13.15 7.34
C ARG A 100 -12.52 -13.94 7.95
N ALA A 101 -13.49 -14.37 7.14
CA ALA A 101 -14.58 -15.23 7.58
C ALA A 101 -14.12 -16.64 7.98
N ALA A 102 -12.99 -17.11 7.45
CA ALA A 102 -12.39 -18.39 7.80
C ALA A 102 -11.46 -18.35 9.03
N LEU A 103 -11.12 -17.15 9.54
CA LEU A 103 -10.32 -17.02 10.76
C LEU A 103 -11.14 -17.47 11.97
N ARG A 104 -10.66 -18.52 12.63
CA ARG A 104 -11.27 -19.08 13.84
C ARG A 104 -10.67 -18.52 15.12
N GLY A 105 -9.54 -17.83 15.06
CA GLY A 105 -8.86 -17.34 16.25
C GLY A 105 -7.53 -16.67 16.00
N ASP A 106 -6.97 -16.12 17.07
CA ASP A 106 -5.62 -15.55 17.09
C ASP A 106 -4.67 -16.50 17.83
N CYS A 107 -3.51 -16.76 17.25
CA CYS A 107 -2.50 -17.65 17.83
C CYS A 107 -1.36 -16.90 18.53
N HIS A 108 -1.39 -15.56 18.56
CA HIS A 108 -0.32 -14.75 19.12
C HIS A 108 -0.86 -13.44 19.71
N MET A 109 -0.98 -13.40 21.04
CA MET A 109 -1.43 -12.22 21.75
C MET A 109 -0.64 -12.05 23.05
N HIS A 110 -0.37 -10.80 23.41
CA HIS A 110 0.29 -10.42 24.66
C HIS A 110 -0.66 -9.58 25.50
N SER A 111 -0.78 -9.92 26.77
CA SER A 111 -1.60 -9.18 27.75
C SER A 111 -0.78 -8.14 28.51
N ASP A 112 -1.44 -7.38 29.39
CA ASP A 112 -0.80 -6.49 30.35
C ASP A 112 0.03 -7.23 31.42
N TRP A 113 0.10 -8.56 31.39
CA TRP A 113 1.04 -9.36 32.17
C TRP A 113 2.43 -9.45 31.51
N SER A 114 2.56 -9.08 30.23
CA SER A 114 3.83 -8.97 29.49
C SER A 114 3.98 -7.58 28.82
N ASP A 115 4.24 -7.53 27.51
CA ASP A 115 4.42 -6.30 26.71
C ASP A 115 3.15 -5.84 25.97
N GLY A 116 2.01 -6.46 26.29
CA GLY A 116 0.70 -6.05 25.84
C GLY A 116 0.14 -4.82 26.56
N GLY A 117 -1.07 -4.40 26.18
CA GLY A 117 -1.70 -3.19 26.70
C GLY A 117 -3.12 -3.36 27.24
N SER A 118 -3.62 -4.58 27.28
CA SER A 118 -5.00 -4.89 27.68
C SER A 118 -5.03 -6.07 28.63
N SER A 119 -6.02 -6.09 29.53
CA SER A 119 -6.22 -7.24 30.40
C SER A 119 -6.67 -8.47 29.59
N ILE A 120 -6.37 -9.67 30.10
CA ILE A 120 -6.79 -10.94 29.48
C ILE A 120 -8.32 -10.98 29.24
N LEU A 121 -9.11 -10.42 30.17
CA LEU A 121 -10.56 -10.39 30.07
C LEU A 121 -11.03 -9.53 28.89
N GLU A 122 -10.49 -8.32 28.74
CA GLU A 122 -10.80 -7.43 27.63
C GLU A 122 -10.41 -8.04 26.27
N MET A 123 -9.26 -8.74 26.23
CA MET A 123 -8.80 -9.45 25.04
C MET A 123 -9.75 -10.59 24.64
N ALA A 124 -10.19 -11.39 25.61
CA ALA A 124 -11.13 -12.48 25.38
C ALA A 124 -12.50 -11.97 24.91
N GLU A 125 -13.00 -10.88 25.50
CA GLU A 125 -14.26 -10.25 25.09
C GLU A 125 -14.18 -9.66 23.68
N ALA A 126 -13.08 -8.97 23.35
CA ALA A 126 -12.84 -8.45 22.02
C ALA A 126 -12.76 -9.57 20.98
N ALA A 127 -12.01 -10.64 21.24
CA ALA A 127 -11.92 -11.79 20.35
C ALA A 127 -13.28 -12.47 20.12
N ARG A 128 -14.09 -12.60 21.18
CA ARG A 128 -15.47 -13.12 21.05
C ARG A 128 -16.35 -12.21 20.19
N SER A 129 -16.22 -10.88 20.33
CA SER A 129 -16.97 -9.93 19.51
C SER A 129 -16.60 -9.99 18.01
N LEU A 130 -15.36 -10.40 17.71
CA LEU A 130 -14.86 -10.63 16.36
C LEU A 130 -15.27 -11.98 15.78
N GLY A 131 -15.91 -12.87 16.57
CA GLY A 131 -16.33 -14.20 16.14
C GLY A 131 -15.23 -15.26 16.24
N HIS A 132 -14.15 -15.01 16.98
CA HIS A 132 -13.12 -16.02 17.22
C HIS A 132 -13.64 -17.12 18.17
N GLU A 133 -13.36 -18.37 17.82
CA GLU A 133 -13.60 -19.58 18.63
C GLU A 133 -12.52 -19.79 19.69
N TYR A 134 -11.29 -19.36 19.40
CA TYR A 134 -10.17 -19.50 20.31
C TYR A 134 -9.23 -18.30 20.23
N VAL A 135 -8.43 -18.16 21.28
CA VAL A 135 -7.27 -17.30 21.29
C VAL A 135 -6.15 -17.98 22.08
N ALA A 136 -4.90 -17.82 21.63
CA ALA A 136 -3.72 -18.23 22.37
C ALA A 136 -3.09 -17.02 23.05
N LEU A 137 -3.00 -17.07 24.37
CA LEU A 137 -2.18 -16.13 25.14
C LEU A 137 -0.73 -16.57 25.07
N THR A 138 0.16 -15.69 24.62
CA THR A 138 1.57 -15.99 24.34
C THR A 138 2.52 -15.00 25.01
N ASP A 139 2.19 -14.61 26.24
CA ASP A 139 3.00 -13.75 27.11
C ASP A 139 4.44 -14.25 27.31
#